data_AF-A0A7V4JKA0-F1
#
_entry.id   AF-A0A7V4JKA0-F1
#
_cell.length_a   1.000
_cell.length_b   1.000
_cell.length_c   1.000
_cell.angle_alpha   90.00
_cell.angle_beta   90.00
_cell.angle_gamma   90.00
#
_symmetry.space_group_name_H-M   'P 1'
#
loop_
_entity.id
_entity.type
_entity.pdbx_description
1 polymer ?
#
loop_
_entity_poly.entity_id
_entity_poly.type
_entity_poly.pdbx_seq_one_letter_code
_entity_poly.pdbx_strand_id
1 'polypeptide(L)'
;MRVFTKDEKILLTRIRDGQGRNLYSLIDHWINGVSFQVNTQTNSVDFIFQNNPGLNIIDRIKEIQTIVIQSVNLIKLFEDKGYIFTLINANQLPPNPFTFGQATVNDPSIQYHFPDPRISKMFCEYSVREIFVTPELDKFIRDGFITREEVRANRQWCTTMAALVVAIITLLLSIYYKFSDTKTAPNIDFENQKTINSSNITLTQQLFTTP
;
A
#
# COMPACT_ATOMS: atom_id res chain seq x y z
N MET A 1 -2.70 -8.76 1.00
CA MET A 1 -1.57 -8.26 1.79
C MET A 1 -0.26 -8.65 1.12
N ARG A 2 0.49 -7.70 0.55
CA ARG A 2 1.85 -7.98 0.10
C ARG A 2 2.73 -8.05 1.34
N VAL A 3 3.37 -9.19 1.57
CA VAL A 3 4.32 -9.33 2.67
C VAL A 3 5.67 -8.81 2.20
N PHE A 4 6.18 -7.76 2.84
CA PHE A 4 7.51 -7.24 2.56
C PHE A 4 8.58 -8.12 3.20
N THR A 5 9.64 -8.41 2.46
CA THR A 5 10.80 -9.14 2.97
C THR A 5 11.54 -8.28 4.01
N LYS A 6 12.45 -8.89 4.79
CA LYS A 6 13.28 -8.15 5.74
C LYS A 6 14.11 -7.07 5.02
N ASP A 7 14.70 -7.41 3.89
CA ASP A 7 15.53 -6.50 3.11
C ASP A 7 14.73 -5.34 2.52
N GLU A 8 13.53 -5.61 1.98
CA GLU A 8 12.62 -4.55 1.52
C GLU A 8 12.25 -3.58 2.64
N LYS A 9 12.00 -4.07 3.86
CA LYS A 9 11.71 -3.20 5.01
C LYS A 9 12.92 -2.33 5.36
N ILE A 10 14.12 -2.89 5.33
CA ILE A 10 15.36 -2.13 5.57
C ILE A 10 15.51 -1.04 4.50
N LEU A 11 15.34 -1.38 3.22
CA LEU A 11 15.38 -0.42 2.11
C LEU A 11 14.39 0.73 2.32
N LEU A 12 13.14 0.44 2.69
CA LEU A 12 12.13 1.47 2.97
C LEU A 12 12.49 2.37 4.14
N THR A 13 13.04 1.79 5.22
CA THR A 13 13.51 2.59 6.36
C THR A 13 14.68 3.50 5.99
N ARG A 14 15.62 3.04 5.16
CA ARG A 14 16.74 3.86 4.66
C ARG A 14 16.26 5.01 3.78
N ILE A 15 15.25 4.78 2.94
CA ILE A 15 14.61 5.84 2.14
C ILE A 15 13.99 6.88 3.07
N ARG A 16 13.20 6.46 4.06
CA ARG A 16 12.56 7.36 5.05
C ARG A 16 13.58 8.19 5.82
N ASP A 17 14.65 7.57 6.30
CA ASP A 17 15.67 8.22 7.13
C ASP A 17 16.60 9.14 6.32
N GLY A 18 16.39 9.23 5.00
CA GLY A 18 17.18 10.06 4.10
C GLY A 18 18.58 9.52 3.81
N GLN A 19 18.87 8.28 4.19
CA GLN A 19 20.12 7.59 3.87
C GLN A 19 20.11 6.97 2.47
N GLY A 20 18.93 6.74 1.89
CA GLY A 20 18.74 6.21 0.53
C GLY A 20 18.21 7.26 -0.45
N ARG A 21 18.82 8.46 -0.51
CA ARG A 21 18.39 9.54 -1.42
C ARG A 21 18.59 9.22 -2.89
N ASN A 22 19.33 8.19 -3.22
CA ASN A 22 19.57 7.75 -4.59
C ASN A 22 19.82 6.25 -4.58
N LEU A 23 19.78 5.62 -5.76
CA LEU A 23 19.92 4.18 -5.86
C LEU A 23 21.23 3.66 -5.26
N TYR A 24 22.34 4.39 -5.45
CA TYR A 24 23.65 3.96 -4.96
C TYR A 24 23.78 4.02 -3.43
N SER A 25 23.25 5.06 -2.78
CA SER A 25 23.20 5.19 -1.31
C SER A 25 22.17 4.27 -0.68
N LEU A 26 21.14 3.90 -1.44
CA LEU A 26 20.14 2.94 -0.98
C LEU A 26 20.76 1.56 -0.83
N ILE A 27 21.57 1.10 -1.79
CA ILE A 27 22.13 -0.25 -1.83
C ILE A 27 23.57 -0.35 -1.26
N ASP A 28 24.18 0.77 -0.87
CA ASP A 28 25.57 0.89 -0.40
C ASP A 28 26.00 -0.19 0.62
N HIS A 29 25.10 -0.54 1.55
CA HIS A 29 25.33 -1.47 2.64
C HIS A 29 25.56 -2.91 2.15
N TRP A 30 24.99 -3.26 1.00
CA TRP A 30 25.05 -4.62 0.44
C TRP A 30 26.13 -4.80 -0.61
N ILE A 31 26.66 -3.71 -1.17
CA ILE A 31 27.56 -3.73 -2.33
C ILE A 31 29.06 -3.63 -1.99
N ASN A 32 29.45 -4.02 -0.78
CA ASN A 32 30.86 -4.01 -0.38
C ASN A 32 31.71 -4.88 -1.33
N GLY A 33 32.79 -4.31 -1.86
CA GLY A 33 33.68 -4.93 -2.86
C GLY A 33 33.09 -5.03 -4.26
N VAL A 34 31.98 -4.33 -4.54
CA VAL A 34 31.30 -4.33 -5.84
C VAL A 34 31.12 -2.90 -6.33
N SER A 35 31.48 -2.69 -7.59
CA SER A 35 31.20 -1.45 -8.32
C SER A 35 30.30 -1.72 -9.51
N PHE A 36 29.54 -0.72 -9.92
CA PHE A 36 28.61 -0.76 -11.04
C PHE A 36 29.07 0.24 -12.07
N GLN A 37 29.33 -0.23 -13.28
CA GLN A 37 29.49 0.64 -14.44
C GLN A 37 28.14 0.76 -15.13
N VAL A 38 27.63 1.97 -15.21
CA VAL A 38 26.32 2.27 -15.78
C VAL A 38 26.50 3.06 -17.05
N ASN A 39 25.88 2.57 -18.12
CA ASN A 39 25.78 3.27 -19.39
C ASN A 39 24.32 3.60 -19.71
N THR A 40 23.97 4.87 -19.58
CA THR A 40 22.60 5.37 -19.77
C THR A 40 22.22 5.49 -21.25
N GLN A 41 23.19 5.53 -22.17
CA GLN A 41 22.92 5.55 -23.61
C GLN A 41 22.54 4.16 -24.13
N THR A 42 23.25 3.13 -23.67
CA THR A 42 22.99 1.72 -24.07
C THR A 42 22.05 0.99 -23.12
N ASN A 43 21.66 1.60 -22.00
CA ASN A 43 20.90 0.98 -20.91
C ASN A 43 21.55 -0.32 -20.40
N SER A 44 22.88 -0.35 -20.35
CA SER A 44 23.66 -1.50 -19.89
C SER A 44 24.28 -1.23 -18.53
N VAL A 45 24.30 -2.28 -17.70
CA VAL A 45 24.89 -2.24 -16.37
C VAL A 45 25.86 -3.42 -16.24
N ASP A 46 27.10 -3.10 -15.91
CA ASP A 46 28.12 -4.10 -15.66
C ASP A 46 28.55 -4.05 -14.19
N PHE A 47 28.62 -5.23 -13.58
CA PHE A 47 29.05 -5.41 -12.21
C PHE A 47 30.55 -5.72 -12.21
N ILE A 48 31.30 -4.96 -11.43
CA ILE A 48 32.74 -5.08 -11.27
C ILE A 48 32.97 -5.63 -9.86
N PHE A 49 33.27 -6.91 -9.77
CA PHE A 49 33.55 -7.60 -8.50
C PHE A 49 35.05 -7.57 -8.21
N GLN A 50 35.41 -7.15 -7.00
CA GLN A 50 36.78 -7.29 -6.52
C GLN A 50 37.12 -8.78 -6.36
N ASN A 51 38.24 -9.22 -6.93
CA ASN A 51 38.66 -10.62 -6.86
C ASN A 51 39.25 -10.92 -5.48
N ASN A 52 38.41 -11.37 -4.56
CA ASN A 52 38.81 -11.78 -3.22
C ASN A 52 38.87 -13.32 -3.15
N PRO A 53 40.04 -13.92 -2.88
CA PRO A 53 40.25 -15.37 -2.94
C PRO A 53 39.43 -16.20 -1.93
N GLY A 54 38.73 -15.56 -0.98
CA GLY A 54 37.84 -16.24 -0.02
C GLY A 54 36.34 -16.16 -0.33
N LEU A 55 35.91 -15.47 -1.39
CA LEU A 55 34.49 -15.24 -1.70
C LEU A 55 34.02 -16.10 -2.87
N ASN A 56 32.90 -16.81 -2.69
CA ASN A 56 32.23 -17.47 -3.80
C ASN A 56 31.55 -16.42 -4.69
N ILE A 57 32.22 -16.04 -5.76
CA ILE A 57 31.77 -15.01 -6.71
C ILE A 57 30.38 -15.33 -7.26
N ILE A 58 30.05 -16.61 -7.47
CA ILE A 58 28.74 -17.02 -8.01
C ILE A 58 27.61 -16.68 -7.03
N ASP A 59 27.80 -16.98 -5.76
CA ASP A 59 26.79 -16.68 -4.73
C ASP A 59 26.68 -15.19 -4.50
N ARG A 60 27.82 -14.48 -4.55
CA ARG A 60 27.85 -13.01 -4.46
C ARG A 60 27.12 -12.34 -5.62
N ILE A 61 27.28 -12.83 -6.85
CA ILE A 61 26.54 -12.34 -8.02
C ILE A 61 25.03 -12.49 -7.76
N LYS A 62 24.56 -13.66 -7.33
CA LYS A 62 23.13 -13.90 -7.05
C LYS A 62 22.58 -12.97 -5.97
N GLU A 63 23.34 -12.77 -4.89
CA GLU A 63 22.97 -11.86 -3.79
C GLU A 63 22.79 -10.43 -4.30
N ILE A 64 23.80 -9.89 -5.00
CA ILE A 64 23.77 -8.53 -5.53
C ILE A 64 22.66 -8.36 -6.57
N GLN A 65 22.48 -9.33 -7.47
CA GLN A 65 21.37 -9.30 -8.43
C GLN A 65 20.02 -9.23 -7.73
N THR A 66 19.83 -10.03 -6.68
CA THR A 66 18.58 -10.04 -5.90
C THR A 66 18.31 -8.68 -5.28
N ILE A 67 19.31 -8.07 -4.63
CA ILE A 67 19.19 -6.75 -4.01
C ILE A 67 18.92 -5.67 -5.05
N VAL A 68 19.60 -5.69 -6.20
CA VAL A 68 19.39 -4.73 -7.29
C VAL A 68 17.96 -4.82 -7.82
N ILE A 69 17.48 -6.04 -8.11
CA ILE A 69 16.11 -6.27 -8.61
C ILE A 69 15.09 -5.80 -7.59
N GLN A 70 15.26 -6.15 -6.31
CA GLN A 70 14.37 -5.73 -5.24
C GLN A 70 14.33 -4.20 -5.10
N SER A 71 15.49 -3.56 -5.05
CA SER A 71 15.61 -2.11 -4.85
C SER A 71 14.94 -1.33 -5.98
N VAL A 72 15.24 -1.67 -7.23
CA VAL A 72 14.68 -0.99 -8.40
C VAL A 72 13.16 -1.18 -8.50
N ASN A 73 12.67 -2.40 -8.27
CA ASN A 73 11.23 -2.67 -8.29
C ASN A 73 10.50 -1.98 -7.13
N LEU A 74 11.15 -1.88 -5.96
CA LEU A 74 10.60 -1.22 -4.79
C LEU A 74 10.47 0.28 -5.03
N ILE A 75 11.52 0.93 -5.55
CA ILE A 75 11.47 2.35 -5.92
C ILE A 75 10.31 2.58 -6.89
N LYS A 76 10.24 1.81 -7.98
CA LYS A 76 9.16 1.93 -8.95
C LYS A 76 7.77 1.77 -8.33
N LEU A 77 7.56 0.72 -7.53
CA LEU A 77 6.28 0.48 -6.87
C LEU A 77 5.86 1.65 -5.97
N PHE A 78 6.81 2.21 -5.23
CA PHE A 78 6.54 3.30 -4.28
C PHE A 78 6.34 4.63 -5.00
N GLU A 79 7.01 4.83 -6.13
CA GLU A 79 6.77 5.96 -7.02
C GLU A 79 5.36 5.89 -7.64
N ASP A 80 5.00 4.73 -8.21
CA ASP A 80 3.67 4.49 -8.80
C ASP A 80 2.54 4.70 -7.78
N LYS A 81 2.80 4.40 -6.50
CA LYS A 81 1.85 4.59 -5.40
C LYS A 81 1.89 5.99 -4.77
N GLY A 82 2.79 6.88 -5.20
CA GLY A 82 2.94 8.24 -4.68
C GLY A 82 3.56 8.33 -3.28
N TYR A 83 4.22 7.27 -2.81
CA TYR A 83 4.97 7.28 -1.55
C TYR A 83 6.34 7.97 -1.69
N ILE A 84 6.89 7.96 -2.89
CA ILE A 84 8.13 8.67 -3.22
C ILE A 84 7.96 9.40 -4.55
N PHE A 85 8.77 10.42 -4.76
CA PHE A 85 8.93 11.08 -6.06
C PHE A 85 10.40 11.00 -6.46
N THR A 86 10.66 10.74 -7.74
CA THR A 86 12.02 10.76 -8.26
C THR A 86 12.23 11.96 -9.18
N LEU A 87 13.33 12.68 -8.99
CA LEU A 87 13.68 13.85 -9.80
C LEU A 87 15.11 13.72 -10.32
N ILE A 88 15.32 14.09 -11.58
CA ILE A 88 16.66 14.17 -12.15
C ILE A 88 17.25 15.52 -11.75
N ASN A 89 18.43 15.50 -11.11
CA ASN A 89 19.16 16.73 -10.85
C ASN A 89 19.88 17.17 -12.14
N ALA A 90 19.30 18.14 -12.85
CA ALA A 90 19.83 18.66 -14.12
C ALA A 90 21.26 19.21 -14.02
N ASN A 91 21.71 19.61 -12.82
CA ASN A 91 23.03 20.21 -12.61
C ASN A 91 24.12 19.18 -12.26
N GLN A 92 23.76 17.91 -12.07
CA GLN A 92 24.67 16.87 -11.55
C GLN A 92 24.63 15.58 -12.39
N LEU A 93 24.27 15.65 -13.67
CA LEU A 93 24.35 14.47 -14.52
C LEU A 93 25.81 14.01 -14.63
N PRO A 94 26.14 12.79 -14.19
CA PRO A 94 27.49 12.27 -14.32
C PRO A 94 27.82 12.05 -15.80
N PRO A 95 29.09 12.21 -16.20
CA PRO A 95 29.52 11.88 -17.55
C PRO A 95 29.25 10.40 -17.83
N ASN A 96 28.63 10.10 -18.98
CA ASN A 96 28.31 8.73 -19.37
C ASN A 96 29.47 8.10 -20.17
N PRO A 97 29.91 6.86 -19.87
CA PRO A 97 29.50 5.99 -18.75
C PRO A 97 30.12 6.42 -17.42
N PHE A 98 29.39 6.17 -16.32
CA PHE A 98 29.88 6.45 -14.97
C PHE A 98 29.95 5.17 -14.14
N THR A 99 30.82 5.18 -13.13
CA THR A 99 31.02 4.05 -12.22
C THR A 99 30.79 4.49 -10.79
N PHE A 100 30.09 3.68 -10.00
CA PHE A 100 29.91 3.90 -8.57
C PHE A 100 29.95 2.59 -7.79
N GLY A 101 30.30 2.65 -6.50
CA GLY A 101 30.33 1.49 -5.62
C GLY A 101 31.57 1.47 -4.74
N GLN A 102 31.93 0.29 -4.25
CA GLN A 102 32.96 0.10 -3.22
C GLN A 102 34.08 -0.85 -3.67
N ALA A 103 34.26 -1.10 -4.97
CA ALA A 103 35.42 -1.84 -5.45
C ALA A 103 36.67 -0.95 -5.50
N THR A 104 37.81 -1.49 -5.04
CA THR A 104 39.11 -0.83 -5.14
C THR A 104 39.56 -0.76 -6.60
N VAL A 105 39.99 0.42 -7.05
CA VAL A 105 40.39 0.68 -8.45
C VAL A 105 41.64 -0.11 -8.88
N ASN A 106 42.49 -0.52 -7.94
CA ASN A 106 43.80 -1.12 -8.22
C ASN A 106 43.85 -2.65 -8.07
N ASP A 107 42.73 -3.29 -7.71
CA ASP A 107 42.70 -4.74 -7.49
C ASP A 107 42.20 -5.49 -8.75
N PRO A 108 42.62 -6.74 -8.96
CA PRO A 108 42.06 -7.57 -10.02
C PRO A 108 40.54 -7.68 -9.85
N SER A 109 39.80 -7.44 -10.93
CA SER A 109 38.34 -7.41 -10.91
C SER A 109 37.73 -8.32 -11.96
N ILE A 110 36.56 -8.87 -11.64
CA ILE A 110 35.76 -9.69 -12.55
C ILE A 110 34.56 -8.86 -12.99
N GLN A 111 34.42 -8.66 -14.30
CA GLN A 111 33.27 -7.97 -14.87
C GLN A 111 32.17 -8.97 -15.20
N TYR A 112 30.93 -8.64 -14.83
CA TYR A 112 29.74 -9.42 -15.10
C TYR A 112 28.66 -8.52 -15.70
N HIS A 113 28.20 -8.86 -16.90
CA HIS A 113 27.14 -8.12 -17.56
C HIS A 113 25.78 -8.52 -17.00
N PHE A 114 24.96 -7.53 -16.61
CA PHE A 114 23.64 -7.82 -16.07
C PHE A 114 22.67 -8.28 -17.19
N PRO A 115 22.05 -9.47 -17.06
CA PRO A 115 21.39 -10.13 -18.19
C PRO A 115 19.99 -9.62 -18.51
N ASP A 116 19.26 -9.02 -17.55
CA ASP A 116 17.88 -8.58 -17.78
C ASP A 116 17.81 -7.10 -18.18
N PRO A 117 17.48 -6.79 -19.46
CA PRO A 117 17.48 -5.43 -19.98
C PRO A 117 16.39 -4.54 -19.36
N ARG A 118 15.30 -5.10 -18.83
CA ARG A 118 14.23 -4.31 -18.21
C ARG A 118 14.72 -3.72 -16.89
N ILE A 119 15.35 -4.55 -16.07
CA ILE A 119 15.95 -4.12 -14.81
C ILE A 119 17.14 -3.21 -15.10
N SER A 120 18.00 -3.52 -16.08
CA SER A 120 19.12 -2.64 -16.47
C SER A 120 18.66 -1.24 -16.83
N LYS A 121 17.59 -1.12 -17.63
CA LYS A 121 16.98 0.17 -17.98
C LYS A 121 16.49 0.92 -16.73
N MET A 122 15.73 0.25 -15.86
CA MET A 122 15.22 0.89 -14.65
C MET A 122 16.35 1.26 -13.67
N PHE A 123 17.41 0.45 -13.60
CA PHE A 123 18.61 0.76 -12.82
C PHE A 123 19.30 2.01 -13.35
N CYS A 124 19.50 2.12 -14.67
CA CYS A 124 20.05 3.31 -15.31
C CYS A 124 19.18 4.55 -15.00
N GLU A 125 17.86 4.42 -15.12
CA GLU A 125 16.91 5.49 -14.85
C GLU A 125 16.96 5.99 -13.40
N TYR A 126 16.96 5.08 -12.43
CA TYR A 126 16.99 5.45 -11.01
C TYR A 126 18.40 5.78 -10.48
N SER A 127 19.46 5.40 -11.20
CA SER A 127 20.83 5.73 -10.81
C SER A 127 21.15 7.23 -10.95
N VAL A 128 20.47 7.93 -11.87
CA VAL A 128 20.63 9.38 -12.10
C VAL A 128 19.58 10.24 -11.39
N ARG A 129 18.62 9.60 -10.70
CA ARG A 129 17.53 10.27 -10.00
C ARG A 129 17.76 10.33 -8.50
N GLU A 130 17.32 11.42 -7.91
CA GLU A 130 17.22 11.58 -6.48
C GLU A 130 15.79 11.24 -6.01
N ILE A 131 15.70 10.52 -4.90
CA ILE A 131 14.48 10.03 -4.28
C ILE A 131 14.05 11.03 -3.19
N PHE A 132 12.86 11.58 -3.36
CA PHE A 132 12.19 12.44 -2.42
C PHE A 132 11.06 11.70 -1.72
N VAL A 133 11.05 11.78 -0.40
CA VAL A 133 10.07 11.09 0.45
C VAL A 133 8.82 11.95 0.61
N THR A 134 7.65 11.33 0.46
CA THR A 134 6.38 11.97 0.81
C THR A 134 5.95 11.63 2.24
N PRO A 135 5.10 12.47 2.88
CA PRO A 135 4.54 12.16 4.20
C PRO A 135 3.75 10.84 4.25
N GLU A 136 3.24 10.37 3.10
CA GLU A 136 2.50 9.12 3.01
C GLU A 136 3.42 7.90 3.26
N LEU A 137 4.70 7.96 2.86
CA LEU A 137 5.65 6.88 3.15
C LEU A 137 5.89 6.75 4.66
N ASP A 138 6.07 7.89 5.32
CA ASP A 138 6.32 7.94 6.75
C ASP A 138 5.12 7.40 7.54
N LYS A 139 3.90 7.74 7.10
CA LYS A 139 2.68 7.13 7.63
C LYS A 139 2.60 5.62 7.38
N PHE A 140 2.90 5.17 6.17
CA PHE A 140 2.89 3.75 5.82
C PHE A 140 3.86 2.91 6.66
N ILE A 141 5.06 3.44 6.95
CA ILE A 141 6.04 2.76 7.80
C ILE A 141 5.57 2.74 9.26
N ARG A 142 5.02 3.85 9.77
CA ARG A 142 4.43 3.88 11.13
C ARG A 142 3.25 2.92 11.30
N ASP A 143 2.43 2.77 10.27
CA ASP A 143 1.28 1.86 10.26
C ASP A 143 1.69 0.38 10.07
N GLY A 144 2.99 0.05 10.16
CA GLY A 144 3.49 -1.32 10.12
C GLY A 144 3.56 -1.91 8.71
N PHE A 145 3.80 -1.08 7.69
CA PHE A 145 3.79 -1.46 6.27
C PHE A 145 2.40 -1.89 5.76
N ILE A 146 1.34 -1.36 6.37
CA ILE A 146 -0.05 -1.58 5.96
C ILE A 146 -0.48 -0.42 5.07
N THR A 147 -1.05 -0.74 3.91
CA THR A 147 -1.50 0.29 2.97
C THR A 147 -2.74 1.02 3.49
N ARG A 148 -2.93 2.28 3.08
CA ARG A 148 -4.11 3.07 3.44
C ARG A 148 -5.43 2.39 3.04
N GLU A 149 -5.42 1.68 1.92
CA GLU A 149 -6.57 0.90 1.43
C GLU A 149 -6.87 -0.27 2.36
N GLU A 150 -5.85 -0.98 2.84
CA GLU A 150 -6.01 -2.06 3.83
C GLU A 150 -6.52 -1.53 5.17
N VAL A 151 -6.05 -0.37 5.63
CA VAL A 151 -6.59 0.27 6.85
C VAL A 151 -8.08 0.61 6.67
N ARG A 152 -8.46 1.14 5.49
CA ARG A 152 -9.86 1.45 5.16
C ARG A 152 -10.72 0.18 5.08
N ALA A 153 -10.22 -0.86 4.43
CA ALA A 153 -10.90 -2.14 4.31
C ALA A 153 -11.07 -2.81 5.67
N ASN A 154 -10.05 -2.78 6.54
CA ASN A 154 -10.13 -3.33 7.89
C ASN A 154 -11.16 -2.57 8.75
N ARG A 155 -11.19 -1.24 8.64
CA ARG A 155 -12.21 -0.43 9.33
C ARG A 155 -13.62 -0.78 8.84
N GLN A 156 -13.80 -0.93 7.53
CA GLN A 156 -15.08 -1.34 6.94
C GLN A 156 -15.50 -2.73 7.40
N TRP A 157 -14.56 -3.69 7.44
CA TRP A 157 -14.81 -5.04 7.94
C TRP A 157 -15.29 -5.03 9.39
N CYS A 158 -14.63 -4.29 10.29
CA CYS A 158 -15.06 -4.17 11.67
C CYS A 158 -16.46 -3.55 11.79
N THR A 159 -16.77 -2.50 11.02
CA THR A 159 -18.10 -1.89 11.05
C THR A 159 -19.18 -2.84 10.55
N THR A 160 -18.90 -3.60 9.49
CA THR A 160 -19.84 -4.60 8.94
C THR A 160 -20.07 -5.73 9.93
N MET A 161 -19.02 -6.21 10.59
CA MET A 161 -19.14 -7.25 11.62
C MET A 161 -19.96 -6.76 12.83
N ALA A 162 -19.73 -5.53 13.29
CA ALA A 162 -20.53 -4.95 14.38
C ALA A 162 -22.01 -4.83 13.98
N ALA A 163 -22.30 -4.36 12.78
CA ALA A 163 -23.67 -4.26 12.26
C ALA A 163 -24.33 -5.65 12.14
N LEU A 164 -23.59 -6.66 11.68
CA LEU A 164 -24.06 -8.03 11.58
C LEU A 164 -24.42 -8.62 12.96
N VAL A 165 -23.60 -8.36 13.99
CA VAL A 165 -23.89 -8.78 15.37
C VAL A 165 -25.16 -8.12 15.89
N VAL A 166 -25.33 -6.81 15.67
CA VAL A 166 -26.55 -6.08 16.08
C VAL A 166 -27.79 -6.63 15.36
N ALA A 167 -27.68 -6.94 14.07
CA ALA A 167 -28.77 -7.54 13.29
C ALA A 167 -29.16 -8.92 13.84
N ILE A 168 -28.18 -9.77 14.18
CA ILE A 168 -28.43 -11.08 14.80
C ILE A 168 -29.15 -10.92 16.14
N ILE A 169 -28.68 -10.02 17.01
CA ILE A 169 -29.32 -9.76 18.32
C ILE A 169 -30.77 -9.27 18.14
N THR A 170 -30.98 -8.35 17.20
CA THR A 170 -32.32 -7.80 16.90
C THR A 170 -33.27 -8.90 16.40
N LEU A 171 -32.76 -9.80 15.56
CA LEU A 171 -33.52 -10.92 15.03
C LEU A 171 -33.88 -11.92 16.14
N LEU A 172 -32.93 -12.26 17.01
CA LEU A 172 -33.17 -13.13 18.17
C LEU A 172 -34.19 -12.53 19.15
N LEU A 173 -34.07 -11.23 19.45
CA LEU A 173 -35.04 -10.52 20.28
C LEU A 173 -36.44 -10.52 19.64
N SER A 174 -36.54 -10.29 18.34
CA SER A 174 -37.81 -10.29 17.62
C SER A 174 -38.50 -11.66 17.64
N ILE A 175 -37.73 -12.75 17.50
CA ILE A 175 -38.25 -14.13 17.65
C ILE A 175 -38.71 -14.36 19.09
N TYR A 176 -37.91 -13.96 20.08
CA TYR A 176 -38.24 -14.12 21.49
C TYR A 176 -39.54 -13.37 21.86
N TYR A 177 -39.68 -12.11 21.47
CA TYR A 177 -40.89 -11.33 21.70
C TYR A 177 -42.10 -11.98 21.04
N LYS A 178 -42.01 -12.41 19.77
CA LYS A 178 -43.11 -13.13 19.10
C LYS A 178 -43.51 -14.41 19.85
N PHE A 179 -42.55 -15.15 20.38
CA PHE A 179 -42.83 -16.39 21.13
C PHE A 179 -43.37 -16.13 22.54
N SER A 180 -42.94 -15.04 23.18
CA SER A 180 -43.44 -14.62 24.50
C SER A 180 -44.86 -14.04 24.41
N ASP A 181 -45.17 -13.29 23.35
CA ASP A 181 -46.53 -12.78 23.10
C ASP A 181 -47.51 -13.93 22.86
N THR A 182 -47.09 -15.03 22.24
CA THR A 182 -47.94 -16.22 22.11
C THR A 182 -48.24 -16.93 23.44
N LYS A 183 -47.56 -16.60 24.55
CA LYS A 183 -47.84 -17.15 25.89
C LYS A 183 -48.71 -16.25 26.76
N THR A 184 -48.84 -14.97 26.42
CA THR A 184 -49.85 -14.07 26.97
C THR A 184 -50.98 -13.97 25.96
N ALA A 185 -51.94 -14.90 26.06
CA ALA A 185 -53.20 -14.76 25.35
C ALA A 185 -53.77 -13.35 25.62
N PRO A 186 -54.07 -12.54 24.59
CA PRO A 186 -54.96 -11.41 24.80
C PRO A 186 -56.31 -12.01 25.17
N ASN A 187 -56.78 -11.74 26.38
CA ASN A 187 -58.17 -11.96 26.73
C ASN A 187 -58.98 -11.03 25.82
N ILE A 188 -59.65 -11.62 24.83
CA ILE A 188 -60.48 -10.89 23.90
C ILE A 188 -61.78 -10.57 24.66
N ASP A 189 -61.82 -9.42 25.32
CA ASP A 189 -63.09 -8.84 25.75
C ASP A 189 -63.72 -8.15 24.54
N PHE A 190 -64.50 -8.93 23.78
CA PHE A 190 -65.51 -8.40 22.86
C PHE A 190 -66.66 -7.83 23.70
N GLU A 191 -66.56 -6.58 24.14
CA GLU A 191 -67.75 -5.85 24.56
C GLU A 191 -67.66 -4.36 24.21
N ASN A 192 -68.70 -3.87 23.53
CA ASN A 192 -69.02 -2.48 23.20
C ASN A 192 -68.48 -1.87 21.89
N GLN A 193 -68.83 -2.51 20.76
CA GLN A 193 -69.21 -1.77 19.55
C GLN A 193 -70.73 -1.80 19.37
N LYS A 194 -71.49 -1.09 20.22
CA LYS A 194 -72.91 -0.82 19.95
C LYS A 194 -73.43 0.40 20.70
N THR A 195 -72.93 1.58 20.32
CA THR A 195 -73.50 2.95 20.49
C THR A 195 -72.31 3.89 20.32
N ILE A 196 -72.08 4.52 19.17
CA ILE A 196 -72.59 5.85 18.85
C ILE A 196 -72.53 5.97 17.32
N ASN A 197 -73.65 5.74 16.64
CA ASN A 197 -73.86 6.02 15.23
C ASN A 197 -75.30 6.51 15.07
N SER A 198 -75.64 7.61 15.76
CA SER A 198 -76.98 8.23 15.62
C SER A 198 -77.06 9.60 16.29
N SER A 199 -76.15 10.52 15.97
CA SER A 199 -76.34 11.96 16.22
C SER A 199 -75.18 12.72 15.61
N ASN A 200 -75.35 13.19 14.37
CA ASN A 200 -74.75 14.39 13.76
C ASN A 200 -74.78 14.30 12.22
N ILE A 201 -75.92 13.88 11.67
CA ILE A 201 -76.28 14.20 10.29
C ILE A 201 -77.63 14.88 10.40
N THR A 202 -77.77 16.03 9.74
CA THR A 202 -78.94 16.91 9.62
C THR A 202 -79.04 18.02 10.68
N LEU A 203 -78.36 19.15 10.43
CA LEU A 203 -78.94 20.50 10.47
C LEU A 203 -77.84 21.53 10.18
N THR A 204 -77.68 21.89 8.91
CA THR A 204 -77.47 23.27 8.40
C THR A 204 -77.34 23.21 6.89
N GLN A 205 -78.47 23.05 6.21
CA GLN A 205 -78.69 23.72 4.93
C GLN A 205 -79.50 24.98 5.24
N GLN A 206 -78.94 26.13 4.90
CA GLN A 206 -79.58 27.31 4.30
C GLN A 206 -78.76 28.55 4.65
N LEU A 207 -78.15 29.18 3.64
CA LEU A 207 -78.27 30.62 3.34
C LEU A 207 -77.40 31.00 2.12
N PHE A 208 -78.08 31.43 1.04
CA PHE A 208 -77.66 32.35 -0.06
C PHE A 208 -76.64 31.89 -1.13
N THR A 209 -76.71 32.13 -2.46
CA THR A 209 -77.66 32.59 -3.52
C THR A 209 -76.86 32.59 -4.85
N THR A 210 -77.31 31.93 -5.93
CA THR A 210 -77.68 32.44 -7.30
C THR A 210 -76.64 33.25 -8.10
N PRO A 211 -76.74 33.39 -9.45
CA PRO A 211 -77.72 32.82 -10.40
C PRO A 211 -77.17 31.74 -11.35
#